data_AF-A0A1I4E4W2-F1
#
_entry.id   AF-A0A1I4E4W2-F1
#
_cell.length_a   1.000
_cell.length_b   1.000
_cell.length_c   1.000
_cell.angle_alpha   90.00
_cell.angle_beta   90.00
_cell.angle_gamma   90.00
#
_symmetry.space_group_name_H-M   'P 1'
#
loop_
_entity.id
_entity.type
_entity.pdbx_description
1 polymer ?
#
loop_
_entity_poly.entity_id
_entity_poly.type
_entity_poly.pdbx_seq_one_letter_code
_entity_poly.pdbx_strand_id
1 'polypeptide(L)'
;MTRRPPLDFGMQFQDAGTQRRRADRLPLHVASPTTVAFDDAYRHARPAMVAAGYSWTDLTSDDGKLRACWWDHGIDVDLAALEAAVADAAVAGAAERTERARQDEERAAARRTAHAAEVAEVQKISGPIREELTALLAGRQWAFGRHLTDARRLAEDSEWTHRCMQSAVRAVDGAGANIERAETRLSRPAPAVWFARAADPAIRTAVLEGCRYISALDTDWASDRNGIGWSQATSWTGHVLSERDALDQGAASHALHLLFTHRKQLPPALRARIFEGALPTENAQAALAL
;
A
#
# COMPACT_ATOMS: atom_id res chain seq x y z
N MET A 1 -35.90 46.28 -18.63
CA MET A 1 -35.32 46.17 -17.29
C MET A 1 -35.13 44.68 -17.01
N THR A 2 -33.90 44.22 -16.80
CA THR A 2 -33.61 42.81 -16.51
C THR A 2 -34.09 42.49 -15.09
N ARG A 3 -35.02 41.54 -14.95
CA ARG A 3 -35.47 41.09 -13.62
C ARG A 3 -34.32 40.33 -12.94
N ARG A 4 -34.25 40.41 -11.62
CA ARG A 4 -33.29 39.66 -10.79
C ARG A 4 -34.02 38.51 -10.09
N PRO A 5 -33.29 37.46 -9.66
CA PRO A 5 -33.89 36.40 -8.84
C PRO A 5 -34.61 36.98 -7.62
N PRO A 6 -35.81 36.47 -7.26
CA PRO A 6 -36.60 36.97 -6.12
C PRO A 6 -35.87 36.86 -4.77
N LEU A 7 -35.10 35.79 -4.58
CA LEU A 7 -34.26 35.46 -3.43
C LEU A 7 -32.83 35.14 -3.86
N ASP A 8 -31.85 35.55 -3.07
CA ASP A 8 -30.43 35.35 -3.38
C ASP A 8 -29.80 34.15 -2.64
N PHE A 9 -30.40 33.68 -1.54
CA PHE A 9 -29.87 32.62 -0.66
C PHE A 9 -28.43 32.88 -0.18
N GLY A 10 -28.04 34.15 -0.05
CA GLY A 10 -26.66 34.55 0.23
C GLY A 10 -25.67 34.26 -0.90
N MET A 11 -26.16 33.97 -2.11
CA MET A 11 -25.36 33.77 -3.32
C MET A 11 -25.35 35.01 -4.19
N GLN A 12 -24.33 35.14 -5.05
CA GLN A 12 -24.32 36.14 -6.10
C GLN A 12 -24.71 35.51 -7.43
N PHE A 13 -25.87 35.91 -7.95
CA PHE A 13 -26.35 35.49 -9.26
C PHE A 13 -25.80 36.39 -10.36
N GLN A 14 -25.12 35.78 -11.33
CA GLN A 14 -24.58 36.44 -12.52
C GLN A 14 -25.51 36.17 -13.70
N ASP A 15 -25.75 37.20 -14.52
CA ASP A 15 -26.52 37.08 -15.76
C ASP A 15 -25.70 36.29 -16.80
N ALA A 16 -26.23 35.14 -17.22
CA ALA A 16 -25.67 34.25 -18.24
C ALA A 16 -26.31 34.45 -19.62
N GLY A 17 -27.09 35.52 -19.78
CA GLY A 17 -27.81 35.88 -21.00
C GLY A 17 -29.01 34.99 -21.26
N THR A 18 -29.53 35.07 -22.49
CA THR A 18 -30.70 34.29 -22.91
C THR A 18 -30.29 32.89 -23.37
N GLN A 19 -30.64 31.89 -22.57
CA GLN A 19 -30.37 30.49 -22.83
C GLN A 19 -31.63 29.73 -23.24
N ARG A 20 -31.45 28.58 -23.92
CA ARG A 20 -32.57 27.72 -24.31
C ARG A 20 -32.95 26.83 -23.13
N ARG A 21 -34.22 26.86 -22.73
CA ARG A 21 -34.81 25.92 -21.76
C ARG A 21 -36.00 25.24 -22.43
N ARG A 22 -35.85 23.96 -22.78
CA ARG A 22 -36.84 23.21 -23.58
C ARG A 22 -37.11 23.90 -24.94
N ALA A 23 -38.34 24.35 -25.18
CA ALA A 23 -38.75 25.02 -26.41
C ALA A 23 -38.53 26.55 -26.38
N ASP A 24 -38.34 27.12 -25.19
CA ASP A 24 -38.29 28.58 -24.99
C ASP A 24 -36.87 29.12 -24.86
N ARG A 25 -36.71 30.42 -25.13
CA ARG A 25 -35.48 31.19 -24.89
C ARG A 25 -35.73 32.15 -23.74
N LEU A 26 -35.05 31.93 -22.61
CA LEU A 26 -35.30 32.65 -21.36
C LEU A 26 -33.99 33.23 -20.81
N PRO A 27 -34.02 34.41 -20.15
CA PRO A 27 -32.89 34.90 -19.37
C PRO A 27 -32.52 33.89 -18.27
N LEU A 28 -31.23 33.62 -18.14
CA LEU A 28 -30.67 32.72 -17.14
C LEU A 28 -29.74 33.50 -16.22
N HIS A 29 -29.92 33.29 -14.92
CA HIS A 29 -28.96 33.72 -13.92
C HIS A 29 -28.35 32.50 -13.23
N VAL A 30 -27.04 32.48 -13.06
CA VAL A 30 -26.29 31.37 -12.42
C VAL A 30 -25.53 31.87 -11.20
N ALA A 31 -25.44 31.04 -10.17
CA ALA A 31 -24.68 31.33 -8.95
C ALA A 31 -23.58 30.28 -8.74
N SER A 32 -22.41 30.75 -8.31
CA SER A 32 -21.28 29.91 -7.88
C SER A 32 -20.43 30.69 -6.87
N PRO A 33 -20.09 30.13 -5.69
CA PRO A 33 -20.46 28.80 -5.20
C PRO A 33 -21.93 28.71 -4.75
N THR A 34 -22.47 27.49 -4.67
CA THR A 34 -23.79 27.26 -4.07
C THR A 34 -23.73 27.31 -2.55
N THR A 35 -24.76 27.84 -1.90
CA THR A 35 -24.89 27.89 -0.44
C THR A 35 -25.78 26.76 0.09
N VAL A 36 -25.56 26.40 1.35
CA VAL A 36 -26.41 25.46 2.11
C VAL A 36 -27.87 25.91 2.14
N ALA A 37 -28.11 27.22 2.21
CA ALA A 37 -29.46 27.79 2.21
C ALA A 37 -30.22 27.47 0.91
N PHE A 38 -29.56 27.55 -0.25
CA PHE A 38 -30.16 27.17 -1.52
C PHE A 38 -30.39 25.65 -1.61
N ASP A 39 -29.42 24.85 -1.17
CA ASP A 39 -29.53 23.38 -1.18
C ASP A 39 -30.70 22.90 -0.32
N ASP A 40 -30.84 23.45 0.89
CA ASP A 40 -31.95 23.15 1.81
C ASP A 40 -33.29 23.56 1.19
N ALA A 41 -33.38 24.80 0.71
CA ALA A 41 -34.57 25.32 0.05
C ALA A 41 -34.96 24.46 -1.16
N TYR A 42 -34.01 24.11 -2.02
CA TYR A 42 -34.29 23.32 -3.22
C TYR A 42 -34.63 21.86 -2.89
N ARG A 43 -34.09 21.29 -1.81
CA ARG A 43 -34.42 19.93 -1.36
C ARG A 43 -35.81 19.85 -0.74
N HIS A 44 -36.12 20.74 0.20
CA HIS A 44 -37.32 20.65 1.03
C HIS A 44 -38.50 21.47 0.51
N ALA A 45 -38.25 22.54 -0.27
CA ALA A 45 -39.27 23.37 -0.91
C ALA A 45 -39.17 23.33 -2.46
N ARG A 46 -38.75 22.20 -3.03
CA ARG A 46 -38.51 22.05 -4.48
C ARG A 46 -39.66 22.56 -5.37
N PRO A 47 -40.94 22.23 -5.11
CA PRO A 47 -42.03 22.69 -5.96
C PRO A 47 -42.15 24.21 -6.01
N ALA A 48 -42.04 24.89 -4.85
CA ALA A 48 -42.08 26.35 -4.76
C ALA A 48 -40.86 26.99 -5.44
N MET A 49 -39.66 26.43 -5.21
CA MET A 49 -38.43 26.87 -5.85
C MET A 49 -38.50 26.77 -7.38
N VAL A 50 -38.97 25.63 -7.91
CA VAL A 50 -39.10 25.41 -9.36
C VAL A 50 -40.18 26.32 -9.96
N ALA A 51 -41.30 26.52 -9.26
CA ALA A 51 -42.36 27.45 -9.69
C ALA A 51 -41.86 28.90 -9.77
N ALA A 52 -40.98 29.29 -8.84
CA ALA A 52 -40.32 30.59 -8.84
C ALA A 52 -39.16 30.71 -9.85
N GLY A 53 -38.83 29.65 -10.59
CA GLY A 53 -37.79 29.64 -11.63
C GLY A 53 -36.43 29.10 -11.19
N TYR A 54 -36.26 28.69 -9.93
CA TYR A 54 -34.99 28.12 -9.45
C TYR A 54 -34.80 26.68 -9.94
N SER A 55 -33.56 26.34 -10.30
CA SER A 55 -33.17 24.98 -10.68
C SER A 55 -31.65 24.80 -10.59
N TRP A 56 -31.17 23.71 -11.16
CA TRP A 56 -29.75 23.41 -11.34
C TRP A 56 -29.43 23.37 -12.83
N THR A 57 -28.25 23.85 -13.21
CA THR A 57 -27.78 23.78 -14.60
C THR A 57 -26.28 23.57 -14.68
N ASP A 58 -25.85 22.83 -15.69
CA ASP A 58 -24.46 22.72 -16.13
C ASP A 58 -24.11 23.76 -17.21
N LEU A 59 -25.11 24.48 -17.76
CA LEU A 59 -24.89 25.57 -18.68
C LEU A 59 -24.03 26.62 -17.98
N THR A 60 -22.86 26.95 -18.55
CA THR A 60 -21.78 27.82 -17.99
C THR A 60 -20.79 27.16 -17.01
N SER A 61 -20.88 25.85 -16.77
CA SER A 61 -19.87 25.13 -15.98
C SER A 61 -18.78 24.54 -16.88
N ASP A 62 -17.56 25.09 -16.77
CA ASP A 62 -16.37 24.53 -17.40
C ASP A 62 -15.85 23.26 -16.67
N ASP A 63 -16.31 23.05 -15.43
CA ASP A 63 -15.89 21.96 -14.53
C ASP A 63 -16.88 20.77 -14.46
N GLY A 64 -17.94 20.80 -15.28
CA GLY A 64 -18.97 19.75 -15.33
C GLY A 64 -19.85 19.65 -14.08
N LYS A 65 -19.82 20.66 -13.20
CA LYS A 65 -20.62 20.71 -11.98
C LYS A 65 -21.92 21.48 -12.19
N LEU A 66 -22.98 20.96 -11.60
CA LEU A 66 -24.25 21.67 -11.54
C LEU A 66 -24.13 22.92 -10.67
N ARG A 67 -24.63 24.05 -11.18
CA ARG A 67 -24.70 25.34 -10.49
C ARG A 67 -26.14 25.69 -10.18
N ALA A 68 -26.36 26.33 -9.04
CA ALA A 68 -27.66 26.90 -8.72
C ALA A 68 -28.00 27.96 -9.78
N CYS A 69 -29.22 27.94 -10.29
CA CYS A 69 -29.65 28.89 -11.29
C CYS A 69 -31.10 29.33 -11.12
N TRP A 70 -31.43 30.46 -11.73
CA TRP A 70 -32.76 31.03 -11.78
C TRP A 70 -33.10 31.43 -13.21
N TRP A 71 -34.27 31.00 -13.68
CA TRP A 71 -34.81 31.31 -14.99
C TRP A 71 -35.90 32.38 -14.86
N ASP A 72 -35.77 33.46 -15.62
CA ASP A 72 -36.84 34.47 -15.68
C ASP A 72 -37.97 33.98 -16.60
N HIS A 73 -39.05 33.50 -15.99
CA HIS A 73 -40.25 33.05 -16.70
C HIS A 73 -41.23 34.20 -17.02
N GLY A 74 -40.94 35.43 -16.59
CA GLY A 74 -41.89 36.54 -16.68
C GLY A 74 -43.15 36.36 -15.83
N ILE A 75 -43.18 35.35 -14.95
CA ILE A 75 -44.28 35.08 -14.02
C ILE A 75 -44.07 35.93 -12.77
N ASP A 76 -45.15 36.49 -12.24
CA ASP A 76 -45.13 37.18 -10.96
C ASP A 76 -45.11 36.13 -9.84
N VAL A 77 -44.03 36.14 -9.05
CA VAL A 77 -43.82 35.21 -7.95
C VAL A 77 -44.42 35.83 -6.69
N ASP A 78 -45.25 35.07 -5.98
CA ASP A 78 -45.65 35.41 -4.62
C ASP A 78 -44.43 35.27 -3.70
N LEU A 79 -43.72 36.39 -3.52
CA LEU A 79 -42.48 36.44 -2.75
C LEU A 79 -42.70 36.02 -1.30
N ALA A 80 -43.83 36.42 -0.69
CA ALA A 80 -44.12 36.09 0.69
C ALA A 80 -44.35 34.57 0.87
N ALA A 81 -45.07 33.94 -0.06
CA ALA A 81 -45.26 32.50 -0.04
C ALA A 81 -43.94 31.73 -0.29
N LEU A 82 -43.08 32.23 -1.19
CA LEU A 82 -41.77 31.65 -1.44
C LEU A 82 -40.84 31.79 -0.22
N GLU A 83 -40.78 32.97 0.39
CA GLU A 83 -39.98 33.22 1.60
C GLU A 83 -40.41 32.31 2.75
N ALA A 84 -41.72 32.14 2.97
CA ALA A 84 -42.23 31.21 3.97
C ALA A 84 -41.81 29.76 3.70
N ALA A 85 -41.96 29.29 2.45
CA ALA A 85 -41.55 27.93 2.08
C ALA A 85 -40.03 27.72 2.23
N VAL A 86 -39.22 28.72 1.92
CA VAL A 86 -37.76 28.69 2.09
C VAL A 86 -37.37 28.69 3.56
N ALA A 87 -38.06 29.48 4.40
CA ALA A 87 -37.82 29.49 5.84
C ALA A 87 -38.12 28.13 6.47
N ASP A 88 -39.26 27.51 6.13
CA ASP A 88 -39.60 26.15 6.58
C ASP A 88 -38.57 25.12 6.11
N ALA A 89 -38.12 25.22 4.85
CA ALA A 89 -37.08 24.36 4.30
C ALA A 89 -35.73 24.51 5.02
N ALA A 90 -35.35 25.73 5.40
CA ALA A 90 -34.13 25.99 6.17
C ALA A 90 -34.19 25.35 7.57
N VAL A 91 -35.34 25.41 8.24
CA VAL A 91 -35.57 24.72 9.53
C VAL A 91 -35.47 23.20 9.35
N ALA A 92 -36.10 22.64 8.32
CA ALA A 92 -36.04 21.21 8.01
C ALA A 92 -34.61 20.74 7.70
N GLY A 93 -33.88 21.48 6.86
CA GLY A 93 -32.50 21.17 6.51
C GLY A 93 -31.53 21.26 7.70
N ALA A 94 -31.72 22.24 8.58
CA ALA A 94 -30.96 22.35 9.82
C ALA A 94 -31.22 21.16 10.77
N ALA A 95 -32.47 20.71 10.90
CA ALA A 95 -32.83 19.53 11.68
C ALA A 95 -32.21 18.24 11.10
N GLU A 96 -32.27 18.04 9.78
CA GLU A 96 -31.67 16.87 9.11
C GLU A 96 -30.15 16.82 9.30
N ARG A 97 -29.45 17.95 9.15
CA ARG A 97 -28.00 18.01 9.39
C ARG A 97 -27.61 17.68 10.82
N THR A 98 -28.38 18.19 11.78
CA THR A 98 -28.13 17.92 13.21
C THR A 98 -28.29 16.43 13.50
N GLU A 99 -29.35 15.81 12.98
CA GLU A 99 -29.58 14.38 13.14
C GLU A 99 -28.51 13.55 12.43
N ARG A 100 -28.11 13.93 11.21
CA ARG A 100 -27.04 13.24 10.48
C ARG A 100 -25.70 13.35 11.20
N ALA A 101 -25.36 14.52 11.73
CA ALA A 101 -24.15 14.71 12.53
C ALA A 101 -24.16 13.80 13.77
N ARG A 102 -25.30 13.73 14.48
CA ARG A 102 -25.49 12.82 15.62
C ARG A 102 -25.29 11.34 15.22
N GLN A 103 -25.88 10.92 14.10
CA GLN A 103 -25.72 9.56 13.59
C GLN A 103 -24.28 9.24 13.16
N ASP A 104 -23.59 10.19 12.53
CA ASP A 104 -22.20 10.02 12.11
C ASP A 104 -21.26 9.96 13.32
N GLU A 105 -21.51 10.77 14.35
CA GLU A 105 -20.81 10.69 15.65
C GLU A 105 -21.05 9.35 16.35
N GLU A 106 -22.31 8.88 16.41
CA GLU A 106 -22.69 7.60 17.00
C GLU A 106 -22.01 6.42 16.27
N ARG A 107 -22.01 6.44 14.92
CA ARG A 107 -21.31 5.45 14.10
C ARG A 107 -19.80 5.49 14.30
N ALA A 108 -19.22 6.68 14.40
CA ALA A 108 -17.79 6.83 14.66
C ALA A 108 -17.41 6.30 16.04
N ALA A 109 -18.24 6.55 17.07
CA ALA A 109 -18.07 6.01 18.40
C ALA A 109 -18.18 4.48 18.42
N ALA A 110 -19.20 3.91 17.77
CA ALA A 110 -19.38 2.47 17.65
C ALA A 110 -18.19 1.79 16.95
N ARG A 111 -17.66 2.39 15.87
CA ARG A 111 -16.47 1.90 15.16
C ARG A 111 -15.22 1.91 16.05
N ARG A 112 -14.99 2.97 16.83
CA ARG A 112 -13.87 3.04 17.77
C ARG A 112 -13.97 1.96 18.84
N THR A 113 -15.15 1.74 19.41
CA THR A 113 -15.38 0.69 20.41
C THR A 113 -15.17 -0.70 19.82
N ALA A 114 -15.70 -0.96 18.63
CA ALA A 114 -15.51 -2.25 17.94
C ALA A 114 -14.04 -2.50 17.61
N HIS A 115 -13.32 -1.49 17.12
CA HIS A 115 -11.89 -1.58 16.84
C HIS A 115 -11.06 -1.85 18.10
N ALA A 116 -11.32 -1.13 19.19
CA ALA A 116 -10.64 -1.37 20.47
C ALA A 116 -10.91 -2.78 21.03
N ALA A 117 -12.14 -3.28 20.88
CA ALA A 117 -12.48 -4.65 21.27
C ALA A 117 -11.74 -5.70 20.44
N GLU A 118 -11.67 -5.50 19.11
CA GLU A 118 -10.90 -6.37 18.20
C GLU A 118 -9.42 -6.40 18.58
N VAL A 119 -8.81 -5.22 18.77
CA VAL A 119 -7.39 -5.12 19.17
C VAL A 119 -7.15 -5.86 20.49
N ALA A 120 -8.02 -5.66 21.49
CA ALA A 120 -7.91 -6.33 22.78
C ALA A 120 -8.08 -7.86 22.68
N GLU A 121 -8.92 -8.36 21.77
CA GLU A 121 -9.05 -9.79 21.52
C GLU A 121 -7.78 -10.36 20.88
N VAL A 122 -7.29 -9.74 19.82
CA VAL A 122 -6.10 -10.17 19.09
C VAL A 122 -4.84 -10.10 19.96
N GLN A 123 -4.72 -9.10 20.83
CA GLN A 123 -3.60 -8.99 21.78
C GLN A 123 -3.49 -10.22 22.70
N LYS A 124 -4.61 -10.87 23.06
CA LYS A 124 -4.59 -12.08 23.91
C LYS A 124 -4.00 -13.30 23.23
N ILE A 125 -4.10 -13.39 21.90
CA ILE A 125 -3.72 -14.59 21.13
C ILE A 125 -2.48 -14.38 20.26
N SER A 126 -2.07 -13.13 20.01
CA SER A 126 -0.99 -12.81 19.07
C SER A 126 0.42 -12.87 19.66
N GLY A 127 0.58 -13.11 20.96
CA GLY A 127 1.89 -13.18 21.63
C GLY A 127 2.91 -14.09 20.92
N PRO A 128 2.60 -15.38 20.69
CA PRO A 128 3.54 -16.30 20.05
C PRO A 128 3.98 -15.87 18.64
N ILE A 129 3.05 -15.43 17.80
CA ILE A 129 3.38 -15.02 16.42
C ILE A 129 4.15 -13.70 16.39
N ARG A 130 3.94 -12.80 17.36
CA ARG A 130 4.74 -11.57 17.52
C ARG A 130 6.17 -11.88 17.90
N GLU A 131 6.36 -12.80 18.84
CA GLU A 131 7.69 -13.26 19.27
C GLU A 131 8.44 -13.90 18.11
N GLU A 132 7.78 -14.79 17.35
CA GLU A 132 8.37 -15.46 16.20
C GLU A 132 8.73 -14.48 15.07
N LEU A 133 7.82 -13.57 14.72
CA LEU A 133 8.09 -12.51 13.75
C LEU A 133 9.29 -11.65 14.18
N THR A 134 9.35 -11.27 15.45
CA THR A 134 10.44 -10.46 16.00
C THR A 134 11.77 -11.22 15.98
N ALA A 135 11.76 -12.51 16.34
CA ALA A 135 12.96 -13.36 16.31
C ALA A 135 13.50 -13.51 14.88
N LEU A 136 12.62 -13.74 13.90
CA LEU A 136 13.00 -13.79 12.48
C LEU A 136 13.53 -12.45 11.97
N LEU A 137 12.93 -11.33 12.38
CA LEU A 137 13.43 -9.99 12.02
C LEU A 137 14.77 -9.65 12.69
N ALA A 138 15.06 -10.20 13.86
CA ALA A 138 16.34 -10.00 14.53
C ALA A 138 17.45 -10.85 13.92
N GLY A 139 17.16 -12.12 13.60
CA GLY A 139 18.17 -13.08 13.15
C GLY A 139 18.27 -13.28 11.64
N ARG A 140 17.17 -13.15 10.89
CA ARG A 140 17.02 -13.67 9.52
C ARG A 140 16.20 -12.76 8.61
N GLN A 141 16.54 -11.47 8.55
CA GLN A 141 15.83 -10.49 7.72
C GLN A 141 15.78 -10.86 6.23
N TRP A 142 16.83 -11.52 5.74
CA TRP A 142 16.92 -12.05 4.38
C TRP A 142 15.79 -13.01 4.00
N ALA A 143 15.17 -13.68 4.98
CA ALA A 143 14.10 -14.65 4.74
C ALA A 143 12.79 -13.99 4.26
N PHE A 144 12.60 -12.69 4.47
CA PHE A 144 11.40 -11.97 4.06
C PHE A 144 11.44 -11.48 2.60
N GLY A 145 12.64 -11.31 2.03
CA GLY A 145 12.82 -10.73 0.68
C GLY A 145 12.06 -9.41 0.53
N ARG A 146 11.25 -9.29 -0.54
CA ARG A 146 10.43 -8.09 -0.82
C ARG A 146 9.40 -7.75 0.26
N HIS A 147 9.08 -8.66 1.18
CA HIS A 147 8.07 -8.46 2.23
C HIS A 147 8.67 -7.93 3.54
N LEU A 148 9.98 -7.66 3.58
CA LEU A 148 10.66 -7.22 4.80
C LEU A 148 10.11 -5.90 5.35
N THR A 149 9.85 -4.91 4.49
CA THR A 149 9.32 -3.61 4.91
C THR A 149 7.95 -3.75 5.58
N ASP A 150 7.08 -4.58 5.01
CA ASP A 150 5.76 -4.85 5.59
C ASP A 150 5.87 -5.61 6.92
N ALA A 151 6.77 -6.60 7.01
CA ALA A 151 7.01 -7.35 8.23
C ALA A 151 7.54 -6.46 9.36
N ARG A 152 8.46 -5.54 9.07
CA ARG A 152 8.97 -4.56 10.05
C ARG A 152 7.88 -3.63 10.56
N ARG A 153 7.12 -3.02 9.64
CA ARG A 153 5.98 -2.17 9.99
C ARG A 153 4.98 -2.92 10.88
N LEU A 154 4.73 -4.19 10.57
CA LEU A 154 3.82 -5.02 11.35
C LEU A 154 4.37 -5.34 12.75
N ALA A 155 5.67 -5.59 12.88
CA ALA A 155 6.31 -5.82 14.18
C ALA A 155 6.32 -4.57 15.07
N GLU A 156 6.45 -3.38 14.46
CA GLU A 156 6.41 -2.09 15.16
C GLU A 156 4.99 -1.70 15.60
N ASP A 157 3.95 -2.27 14.98
CA ASP A 157 2.55 -1.96 15.29
C ASP A 157 2.10 -2.59 16.63
N SER A 158 1.72 -1.75 17.59
CA SER A 158 1.19 -2.15 18.90
C SER A 158 -0.28 -2.60 18.86
N GLU A 159 -1.03 -2.23 17.83
CA GLU A 159 -2.49 -2.39 17.74
C GLU A 159 -2.87 -3.35 16.61
N TRP A 160 -2.60 -4.64 16.83
CA TRP A 160 -2.98 -5.64 15.83
C TRP A 160 -4.48 -5.89 15.81
N THR A 161 -5.08 -5.69 14.64
CA THR A 161 -6.38 -6.24 14.25
C THR A 161 -6.25 -7.69 13.77
N HIS A 162 -7.35 -8.38 13.50
CA HIS A 162 -7.31 -9.74 12.93
C HIS A 162 -6.55 -9.76 11.60
N ARG A 163 -6.69 -8.70 10.80
CA ARG A 163 -5.96 -8.56 9.53
C ARG A 163 -4.46 -8.44 9.75
N CYS A 164 -4.02 -7.69 10.77
CA CYS A 164 -2.60 -7.57 11.14
C CYS A 164 -2.06 -8.96 11.53
N MET A 165 -2.76 -9.67 12.42
CA MET A 165 -2.39 -11.01 12.86
C MET A 165 -2.29 -12.00 11.70
N GLN A 166 -3.29 -12.06 10.80
CA GLN A 166 -3.24 -12.94 9.62
C GLN A 166 -2.07 -12.59 8.68
N SER A 167 -1.72 -11.31 8.59
CA SER A 167 -0.57 -10.88 7.78
C SER A 167 0.75 -11.29 8.42
N ALA A 168 0.83 -11.28 9.76
CA ALA A 168 2.00 -11.76 10.50
C ALA A 168 2.21 -13.25 10.30
N VAL A 169 1.14 -14.05 10.44
CA VAL A 169 1.16 -15.50 10.18
C VAL A 169 1.71 -15.77 8.76
N ARG A 170 1.14 -15.12 7.74
CA ARG A 170 1.64 -15.27 6.36
C ARG A 170 3.09 -14.87 6.18
N ALA A 171 3.55 -13.83 6.88
CA ALA A 171 4.93 -13.36 6.80
C ALA A 171 5.91 -14.36 7.43
N VAL A 172 5.57 -14.90 8.60
CA VAL A 172 6.34 -15.93 9.31
C VAL A 172 6.36 -17.23 8.49
N ASP A 173 5.20 -17.72 8.06
CA ASP A 173 5.09 -18.93 7.22
C ASP A 173 5.90 -18.77 5.92
N GLY A 174 5.79 -17.61 5.28
CA GLY A 174 6.54 -17.30 4.05
C GLY A 174 8.05 -17.29 4.27
N ALA A 175 8.53 -16.71 5.38
CA ALA A 175 9.94 -16.73 5.76
C ALA A 175 10.41 -18.17 6.05
N GLY A 176 9.64 -18.95 6.81
CA GLY A 176 9.89 -20.37 7.07
C GLY A 176 10.00 -21.18 5.78
N ALA A 177 9.05 -21.01 4.86
CA ALA A 177 9.07 -21.68 3.56
C ALA A 177 10.27 -21.25 2.68
N ASN A 178 10.77 -20.03 2.81
CA ASN A 178 11.99 -19.60 2.10
C ASN A 178 13.23 -20.32 2.64
N ILE A 179 13.33 -20.43 3.97
CA ILE A 179 14.40 -21.17 4.66
C ILE A 179 14.34 -22.65 4.26
N GLU A 180 13.18 -23.29 4.36
CA GLU A 180 12.99 -24.70 4.02
C GLU A 180 13.32 -24.99 2.55
N ARG A 181 12.92 -24.11 1.62
CA ARG A 181 13.28 -24.26 0.21
C ARG A 181 14.79 -24.15 -0.02
N ALA A 182 15.47 -23.28 0.73
CA ALA A 182 16.92 -23.17 0.66
C ALA A 182 17.60 -24.43 1.20
N GLU A 183 17.17 -24.96 2.35
CA GLU A 183 17.68 -26.22 2.91
C GLU A 183 17.40 -27.41 1.98
N THR A 184 16.21 -27.47 1.39
CA THR A 184 15.84 -28.51 0.40
C THR A 184 16.71 -28.44 -0.85
N ARG A 185 17.21 -27.26 -1.25
CA ARG A 185 18.17 -27.15 -2.35
C ARG A 185 19.54 -27.68 -1.93
N LEU A 186 19.96 -27.42 -0.70
CA LEU A 186 21.23 -27.89 -0.14
C LEU A 186 21.26 -29.40 0.09
N SER A 187 20.10 -30.04 0.31
CA SER A 187 20.00 -31.50 0.44
C SER A 187 20.08 -32.25 -0.90
N ARG A 188 20.01 -31.54 -2.03
CA ARG A 188 20.20 -32.14 -3.37
C ARG A 188 21.65 -32.60 -3.54
N PRO A 189 21.90 -33.59 -4.42
CA PRO A 189 23.26 -34.02 -4.74
C PRO A 189 24.17 -32.83 -5.03
N ALA A 190 25.31 -32.81 -4.34
CA ALA A 190 26.26 -31.72 -4.43
C ALA A 190 26.89 -31.64 -5.83
N PRO A 191 27.24 -30.44 -6.32
CA PRO A 191 27.88 -30.28 -7.62
C PRO A 191 29.17 -31.12 -7.72
N ALA A 192 29.19 -32.10 -8.62
CA ALA A 192 30.31 -33.04 -8.77
C ALA A 192 31.64 -32.34 -9.03
N VAL A 193 31.60 -31.23 -9.79
CA VAL A 193 32.75 -30.40 -10.15
C VAL A 193 33.50 -29.84 -8.93
N TRP A 194 32.82 -29.58 -7.82
CA TRP A 194 33.41 -29.00 -6.61
C TRP A 194 33.57 -30.01 -5.47
N PHE A 195 32.97 -31.20 -5.59
CA PHE A 195 32.87 -32.16 -4.49
C PHE A 195 34.24 -32.65 -4.00
N ALA A 196 35.16 -32.96 -4.92
CA ALA A 196 36.51 -33.38 -4.55
C ALA A 196 37.30 -32.26 -3.82
N ARG A 197 37.17 -31.01 -4.28
CA ARG A 197 37.82 -29.85 -3.64
C ARG A 197 37.25 -29.57 -2.24
N ALA A 198 35.94 -29.77 -2.06
CA ALA A 198 35.26 -29.61 -0.77
C ALA A 198 35.67 -30.66 0.28
N ALA A 199 36.41 -31.71 -0.10
CA ALA A 199 36.93 -32.70 0.85
C ALA A 199 37.99 -32.11 1.79
N ASP A 200 38.70 -31.05 1.37
CA ASP A 200 39.72 -30.38 2.17
C ASP A 200 39.07 -29.51 3.28
N PRO A 201 39.34 -29.79 4.57
CA PRO A 201 38.84 -28.97 5.67
C PRO A 201 39.19 -27.48 5.57
N ALA A 202 40.39 -27.14 5.08
CA ALA A 202 40.81 -25.75 4.94
C ALA A 202 39.97 -25.00 3.90
N ILE A 203 39.58 -25.69 2.82
CA ILE A 203 38.65 -25.15 1.82
C ILE A 203 37.26 -24.96 2.44
N ARG A 204 36.75 -25.91 3.22
CA ARG A 204 35.42 -25.77 3.87
C ARG A 204 35.36 -24.55 4.79
N THR A 205 36.41 -24.32 5.59
CA THR A 205 36.52 -23.13 6.43
C THR A 205 36.59 -21.85 5.60
N ALA A 206 37.43 -21.81 4.55
CA ALA A 206 37.54 -20.63 3.69
C ALA A 206 36.25 -20.32 2.92
N VAL A 207 35.52 -21.34 2.49
CA VAL A 207 34.24 -21.19 1.80
C VAL A 207 33.16 -20.67 2.74
N LEU A 208 33.10 -21.15 3.98
CA LEU A 208 32.19 -20.61 5.00
C LEU A 208 32.49 -19.13 5.29
N GLU A 209 33.76 -18.78 5.43
CA GLU A 209 34.22 -17.39 5.55
C GLU A 209 33.76 -16.55 4.35
N GLY A 210 33.88 -17.09 3.12
CA GLY A 210 33.37 -16.46 1.90
C GLY A 210 31.86 -16.24 1.89
N CYS A 211 31.08 -17.24 2.31
CA CYS A 211 29.62 -17.11 2.43
C CYS A 211 29.24 -16.01 3.42
N ARG A 212 29.87 -15.98 4.60
CA ARG A 212 29.63 -14.94 5.61
C ARG A 212 30.01 -13.55 5.10
N TYR A 213 31.12 -13.45 4.37
CA TYR A 213 31.53 -12.18 3.77
C TYR A 213 30.49 -11.66 2.76
N ILE A 214 30.02 -12.50 1.83
CA ILE A 214 29.00 -12.08 0.84
C ILE A 214 27.66 -11.76 1.53
N SER A 215 27.24 -12.55 2.51
CA SER A 215 26.03 -12.28 3.29
C SER A 215 26.10 -10.95 4.05
N ALA A 216 27.27 -10.55 4.54
CA ALA A 216 27.47 -9.26 5.21
C ALA A 216 27.40 -8.07 4.24
N LEU A 217 27.71 -8.27 2.96
CA LEU A 217 27.54 -7.25 1.92
C LEU A 217 26.08 -7.11 1.47
N ASP A 218 25.27 -8.16 1.62
CA ASP A 218 23.89 -8.24 1.15
C ASP A 218 22.92 -7.50 2.09
N THR A 219 23.03 -6.17 2.14
CA THR A 219 22.21 -5.31 3.01
C THR A 219 20.80 -5.10 2.49
N ASP A 220 20.57 -5.27 1.19
CA ASP A 220 19.27 -5.16 0.53
C ASP A 220 18.61 -6.53 0.31
N TRP A 221 19.29 -7.61 0.66
CA TRP A 221 18.80 -9.00 0.55
C TRP A 221 18.32 -9.35 -0.86
N ALA A 222 19.10 -8.92 -1.84
CA ALA A 222 18.84 -9.05 -3.28
C ALA A 222 17.49 -8.46 -3.74
N SER A 223 17.01 -7.41 -3.08
CA SER A 223 15.83 -6.65 -3.52
C SER A 223 16.17 -5.65 -4.62
N ASP A 224 17.40 -5.10 -4.61
CA ASP A 224 17.89 -4.15 -5.60
C ASP A 224 18.91 -4.80 -6.54
N ARG A 225 18.97 -4.32 -7.79
CA ARG A 225 20.00 -4.74 -8.74
C ARG A 225 21.23 -3.83 -8.62
N ASN A 226 21.97 -3.98 -7.52
CA ASN A 226 23.19 -3.21 -7.24
C ASN A 226 24.49 -3.97 -7.60
N GLY A 227 24.41 -5.29 -7.82
CA GLY A 227 25.56 -6.15 -8.11
C GLY A 227 26.47 -6.44 -6.91
N ILE A 228 25.97 -6.19 -5.69
CA ILE A 228 26.66 -6.38 -4.41
C ILE A 228 25.85 -7.41 -3.60
N GLY A 229 26.54 -8.27 -2.85
CA GLY A 229 25.90 -9.34 -2.09
C GLY A 229 25.45 -10.50 -2.97
N TRP A 230 24.42 -11.21 -2.51
CA TRP A 230 23.85 -12.34 -3.24
C TRP A 230 22.92 -11.87 -4.36
N SER A 231 22.75 -12.68 -5.40
CA SER A 231 21.67 -12.45 -6.36
C SER A 231 20.35 -13.03 -5.85
N GLN A 232 19.23 -12.63 -6.45
CA GLN A 232 17.90 -13.14 -6.08
C GLN A 232 17.82 -14.69 -6.14
N ALA A 233 18.53 -15.30 -7.10
CA ALA A 233 18.57 -16.75 -7.25
C ALA A 233 19.34 -17.45 -6.13
N THR A 234 20.32 -16.78 -5.52
CA THR A 234 21.27 -17.38 -4.58
C THR A 234 21.12 -16.88 -3.15
N SER A 235 20.37 -15.80 -2.89
CA SER A 235 20.29 -15.13 -1.58
C SER A 235 19.90 -16.08 -0.45
N TRP A 236 18.77 -16.78 -0.55
CA TRP A 236 18.33 -17.67 0.53
C TRP A 236 19.33 -18.80 0.82
N THR A 237 19.84 -19.48 -0.22
CA THR A 237 20.80 -20.57 -0.04
C THR A 237 22.15 -20.08 0.49
N GLY A 238 22.61 -18.91 0.03
CA GLY A 238 23.83 -18.28 0.50
C GLY A 238 23.77 -17.88 1.97
N HIS A 239 22.66 -17.27 2.40
CA HIS A 239 22.44 -16.91 3.80
C HIS A 239 22.33 -18.15 4.71
N VAL A 240 21.56 -19.17 4.31
CA VAL A 240 21.49 -20.45 5.06
C VAL A 240 22.89 -21.06 5.26
N LEU A 241 23.72 -21.10 4.21
CA LEU A 241 25.09 -21.60 4.32
C LEU A 241 25.95 -20.75 5.25
N SER A 242 25.79 -19.43 5.23
CA SER A 242 26.57 -18.50 6.05
C SER A 242 26.27 -18.59 7.55
N GLU A 243 25.06 -19.01 7.91
CA GLU A 243 24.61 -19.20 9.29
C GLU A 243 25.09 -20.51 9.92
N ARG A 244 25.61 -21.46 9.13
CA ARG A 244 26.11 -22.73 9.68
C ARG A 244 27.38 -22.52 10.49
N ASP A 245 27.55 -23.31 11.55
CA ASP A 245 28.78 -23.32 12.36
C ASP A 245 29.96 -23.92 11.58
N ALA A 246 29.68 -24.97 10.82
CA ALA A 246 30.62 -25.65 9.94
C ALA A 246 29.90 -26.19 8.70
N LEU A 247 30.67 -26.37 7.62
CA LEU A 247 30.18 -27.01 6.39
C LEU A 247 30.72 -28.44 6.31
N ASP A 248 29.86 -29.38 5.97
CA ASP A 248 30.27 -30.69 5.48
C ASP A 248 30.73 -30.60 4.00
N GLN A 249 31.20 -31.70 3.42
CA GLN A 249 31.69 -31.74 2.04
C GLN A 249 30.60 -31.39 1.01
N GLY A 250 29.36 -31.82 1.23
CA GLY A 250 28.24 -31.55 0.31
C GLY A 250 27.84 -30.07 0.33
N ALA A 251 27.63 -29.52 1.53
CA ALA A 251 27.33 -28.12 1.74
C ALA A 251 28.45 -27.20 1.24
N ALA A 252 29.71 -27.55 1.48
CA ALA A 252 30.85 -26.80 0.97
C ALA A 252 30.97 -26.85 -0.57
N SER A 253 30.56 -27.95 -1.22
CA SER A 253 30.51 -28.03 -2.67
C SER A 253 29.42 -27.13 -3.28
N HIS A 254 28.22 -27.09 -2.67
CA HIS A 254 27.18 -26.11 -3.04
C HIS A 254 27.67 -24.68 -2.83
N ALA A 255 28.31 -24.40 -1.69
CA ALA A 255 28.85 -23.08 -1.38
C ALA A 255 29.95 -22.64 -2.36
N LEU A 256 30.86 -23.54 -2.76
CA LEU A 256 31.86 -23.29 -3.81
C LEU A 256 31.21 -22.89 -5.13
N HIS A 257 30.16 -23.61 -5.54
CA HIS A 257 29.41 -23.29 -6.75
C HIS A 257 28.80 -21.89 -6.69
N LEU A 258 28.15 -21.53 -5.58
CA LEU A 258 27.57 -20.19 -5.40
C LEU A 258 28.65 -19.10 -5.39
N LEU A 259 29.71 -19.29 -4.60
CA LEU A 259 30.79 -18.31 -4.49
C LEU A 259 31.55 -18.12 -5.79
N PHE A 260 31.63 -19.14 -6.66
CA PHE A 260 32.27 -18.99 -7.96
C PHE A 260 31.56 -17.92 -8.81
N THR A 261 30.22 -17.88 -8.79
CA THR A 261 29.42 -16.84 -9.46
C THR A 261 29.69 -15.45 -8.89
N HIS A 262 29.93 -15.37 -7.57
CA HIS A 262 30.14 -14.11 -6.84
C HIS A 262 31.62 -13.77 -6.56
N ARG A 263 32.57 -14.54 -7.13
CA ARG A 263 34.00 -14.51 -6.76
C ARG A 263 34.69 -13.17 -6.92
N LYS A 264 34.15 -12.29 -7.76
CA LYS A 264 34.70 -10.94 -7.97
C LYS A 264 34.47 -10.01 -6.77
N GLN A 265 33.49 -10.32 -5.92
CA GLN A 265 33.19 -9.56 -4.72
C GLN A 265 34.08 -9.95 -3.52
N LEU A 266 34.71 -11.14 -3.55
CA LEU A 266 35.54 -11.64 -2.47
C LEU A 266 36.88 -10.89 -2.35
N PRO A 267 37.42 -10.69 -1.13
CA PRO A 267 38.78 -10.18 -0.95
C PRO A 267 39.80 -11.06 -1.69
N PRO A 268 40.83 -10.48 -2.35
CA PRO A 268 41.76 -11.27 -3.17
C PRO A 268 42.40 -12.45 -2.43
N ALA A 269 42.81 -12.27 -1.17
CA ALA A 269 43.41 -13.33 -0.37
C ALA A 269 42.42 -14.47 -0.06
N LEU A 270 41.16 -14.15 0.21
CA LEU A 270 40.12 -15.15 0.47
C LEU A 270 39.74 -15.89 -0.83
N ARG A 271 39.62 -15.14 -1.93
CA ARG A 271 39.41 -15.73 -3.27
C ARG A 271 40.53 -16.68 -3.65
N ALA A 272 41.78 -16.32 -3.39
CA ALA A 272 42.94 -17.16 -3.61
C ALA A 272 42.86 -18.45 -2.78
N ARG A 273 42.62 -18.35 -1.47
CA ARG A 273 42.44 -19.53 -0.61
C ARG A 273 41.34 -20.47 -1.10
N ILE A 274 40.22 -19.92 -1.58
CA ILE A 274 39.07 -20.71 -2.02
C ILE A 274 39.32 -21.34 -3.40
N PHE A 275 39.90 -20.61 -4.36
CA PHE A 275 39.94 -21.00 -5.77
C PHE A 275 41.33 -21.22 -6.36
N GLU A 276 42.37 -20.56 -5.85
CA GLU A 276 43.74 -20.76 -6.35
C GLU A 276 44.28 -22.10 -5.79
N GLY A 277 44.88 -22.91 -6.67
CA GLY A 277 45.10 -24.35 -6.51
C GLY A 277 44.52 -25.13 -7.69
N ALA A 278 44.43 -26.47 -7.63
CA ALA A 278 43.82 -27.27 -8.70
C ALA A 278 42.36 -26.83 -8.92
N LEU A 279 42.16 -25.98 -9.92
CA LEU A 279 40.86 -25.58 -10.42
C LEU A 279 40.25 -26.75 -11.20
N PRO A 280 38.91 -26.83 -11.30
CA PRO A 280 38.29 -27.72 -12.26
C PRO A 280 38.86 -27.44 -13.66
N THR A 281 39.18 -28.51 -14.40
CA THR A 281 39.68 -28.45 -15.78
C THR A 281 38.79 -27.54 -16.65
N GLU A 282 39.33 -26.96 -17.72
CA GLU A 282 38.60 -26.02 -18.60
C GLU A 282 37.21 -26.54 -19.05
N ASN A 283 37.07 -27.86 -19.24
CA ASN A 283 35.79 -28.51 -19.56
C ASN A 283 34.71 -28.35 -18.47
N ALA A 284 35.12 -28.31 -17.20
CA ALA A 284 34.22 -28.11 -16.08
C ALA A 284 33.86 -26.61 -15.87
N GLN A 285 34.70 -25.70 -16.36
CA GLN A 285 34.39 -24.26 -16.38
C GLN A 285 33.31 -23.93 -17.42
N ALA A 286 33.32 -24.61 -18.58
CA ALA A 286 32.28 -24.46 -19.60
C ALA A 286 30.89 -24.92 -19.11
N ALA A 287 30.83 -25.98 -18.29
CA ALA A 287 29.58 -26.48 -17.69
C ALA A 287 29.00 -25.55 -16.61
N LEU A 288 29.80 -24.62 -16.07
CA LEU A 288 29.37 -23.62 -15.08
C LEU A 288 28.90 -22.30 -15.71
N ALA A 289 29.09 -22.12 -17.03
CA ALA A 289 28.69 -20.93 -17.78
C ALA A 289 27.31 -21.05 -18.45
N LEU A 290 26.66 -22.22 -18.32
CA LEU A 290 25.29 -22.52 -18.73
C LEU A 290 24.36 -22.50 -17.51
#